data_AF-A0A1Q8YBF8-F1
#
_entry.id   AF-A0A1Q8YBF8-F1
#
_cell.length_a   1.000
_cell.length_b   1.000
_cell.length_c   1.000
_cell.angle_alpha   90.00
_cell.angle_beta   90.00
_cell.angle_gamma   90.00
#
_symmetry.space_group_name_H-M   'P 1'
#
loop_
_entity.id
_entity.type
_entity.pdbx_description
1 polymer ?
#
loop_
_entity_poly.entity_id
_entity_poly.type
_entity_poly.pdbx_seq_one_letter_code
_entity_poly.pdbx_strand_id
1 'polypeptide(L)'
;MVPELEVLLGPQPAVSELGLIETQIRLRSLLVGMVRQIAAAEHPLVLFLDDLQWADQPSLEFIGALLEESDLNGLMLIGAYRDNEVDAAHPLMRLLRPLRQPTAPGTGEPPTVLHLDNLTVVDLTDLLSDMLHTPSGAVQPLAAALYAKTEGNIFFAVEYLNALIGKEPYSPMPKADCGAGTRRLSWPGR
;
A
#
# COMPACT_ATOMS: atom_id res chain seq x y z
N MET A 1 11.65 -9.18 -19.64
CA MET A 1 11.41 -7.75 -19.89
C MET A 1 9.91 -7.51 -19.87
N VAL A 2 9.47 -6.34 -19.42
CA VAL A 2 8.06 -5.92 -19.42
C VAL A 2 7.73 -5.42 -20.83
N PRO A 3 6.98 -6.17 -21.66
CA PRO A 3 6.79 -5.83 -23.08
C PRO A 3 6.17 -4.45 -23.31
N GLU A 4 5.37 -3.99 -22.35
CA GLU A 4 4.66 -2.72 -22.40
C GLU A 4 5.61 -1.51 -22.39
N LEU A 5 6.81 -1.65 -21.81
CA LEU A 5 7.81 -0.57 -21.80
C LEU A 5 8.48 -0.35 -23.15
N GLU A 6 8.45 -1.31 -24.07
CA GLU A 6 9.04 -1.15 -25.41
C GLU A 6 8.29 -0.07 -26.21
N VAL A 7 6.99 0.10 -25.96
CA VAL A 7 6.18 1.17 -26.57
C VAL A 7 6.69 2.56 -26.16
N LEU A 8 7.21 2.70 -24.94
CA LEU A 8 7.68 3.98 -24.40
C LEU A 8 9.16 4.22 -24.71
N LEU A 9 10.00 3.19 -24.58
CA LEU A 9 11.46 3.28 -24.66
C LEU A 9 12.03 2.91 -26.02
N GLY A 10 11.23 2.32 -26.92
CA GLY A 10 11.69 1.72 -28.16
C GLY A 10 12.37 0.34 -27.95
N PRO A 11 12.85 -0.28 -29.05
CA PRO A 11 13.48 -1.60 -29.02
C PRO A 11 14.70 -1.60 -28.12
N GLN A 12 14.74 -2.53 -27.17
CA GLN A 12 15.81 -2.61 -26.19
C GLN A 12 16.98 -3.49 -26.70
N PRO A 13 18.24 -3.09 -26.45
CA PRO A 13 19.40 -3.89 -26.83
C PRO A 13 19.43 -5.23 -26.08
N ALA A 14 20.03 -6.25 -26.71
CA ALA A 14 20.18 -7.56 -26.09
C ALA A 14 20.94 -7.45 -24.76
N VAL A 15 20.34 -7.98 -23.69
CA VAL A 15 20.91 -7.94 -22.34
C VAL A 15 21.98 -9.01 -22.23
N SER A 16 23.19 -8.66 -21.78
CA SER A 16 24.26 -9.64 -21.50
C SER A 16 23.79 -10.67 -20.48
N GLU A 17 24.03 -11.95 -20.76
CA GLU A 17 23.75 -13.05 -19.83
C GLU A 17 24.66 -12.94 -18.61
N LEU A 18 24.06 -12.85 -17.44
CA LEU A 18 24.71 -12.74 -16.15
C LEU A 18 24.27 -13.91 -15.27
N GLY A 19 25.03 -14.17 -14.20
CA GLY A 19 24.57 -15.06 -13.14
C GLY A 19 23.27 -14.55 -12.50
N LEU A 20 22.58 -15.44 -11.77
CA LEU A 20 21.30 -15.10 -11.12
C LEU A 20 21.46 -13.93 -10.12
N ILE A 21 22.56 -13.91 -9.37
CA ILE A 21 22.84 -12.88 -8.36
C ILE A 21 23.10 -11.54 -9.03
N GLU A 22 23.96 -11.51 -10.06
CA GLU A 22 24.27 -10.29 -10.81
C GLU A 22 23.04 -9.74 -11.52
N THR A 23 22.15 -10.61 -12.02
CA THR A 23 20.88 -10.20 -12.63
C THR A 23 19.97 -9.52 -11.62
N GLN A 24 19.86 -10.05 -10.40
CA GLN A 24 19.07 -9.45 -9.31
C GLN A 24 19.62 -8.10 -8.88
N ILE A 25 20.95 -8.00 -8.68
CA ILE A 25 21.63 -6.74 -8.34
C ILE A 25 21.37 -5.70 -9.42
N ARG A 26 21.55 -6.07 -10.69
CA ARG A 26 21.33 -5.18 -11.83
C ARG A 26 19.87 -4.71 -11.89
N LEU A 27 18.91 -5.61 -11.72
CA LEU A 27 17.49 -5.26 -11.73
C LEU A 27 17.17 -4.27 -10.61
N ARG A 28 17.62 -4.53 -9.37
CA ARG A 28 17.42 -3.63 -8.24
C ARG A 28 18.01 -2.24 -8.51
N SER A 29 19.25 -2.15 -8.97
CA SER A 29 19.88 -0.87 -9.32
C SER A 29 19.15 -0.13 -10.43
N LEU A 30 18.61 -0.84 -11.42
CA LEU A 30 17.82 -0.23 -12.49
C LEU A 30 16.49 0.33 -11.97
N LEU A 31 15.80 -0.41 -11.10
CA LEU A 31 14.54 0.05 -10.49
C LEU A 31 14.76 1.27 -9.61
N VAL A 32 15.81 1.26 -8.77
CA VAL A 32 16.18 2.42 -7.95
C VAL A 32 16.53 3.61 -8.83
N GLY A 33 17.35 3.40 -9.87
CA GLY A 33 17.69 4.44 -10.84
C GLY A 33 16.47 5.02 -11.56
N MET A 34 15.50 4.17 -11.92
CA MET A 34 14.24 4.59 -12.52
C MET A 34 13.44 5.48 -11.57
N VAL A 35 13.24 5.04 -10.31
CA VAL A 35 12.53 5.83 -9.29
C VAL A 35 13.22 7.18 -9.10
N ARG A 36 14.56 7.22 -9.08
CA ARG A 36 15.32 8.47 -8.98
C ARG A 36 15.09 9.43 -10.13
N GLN A 37 14.90 8.94 -11.35
CA GLN A 37 14.63 9.82 -12.50
C GLN A 37 13.22 10.44 -12.46
N ILE A 38 12.26 9.76 -11.85
CA ILE A 38 10.85 10.22 -11.79
C ILE A 38 10.50 10.95 -10.49
N ALA A 39 11.25 10.72 -9.41
CA ALA A 39 11.03 11.32 -8.09
C ALA A 39 11.97 12.53 -7.88
N ALA A 40 11.82 13.55 -8.72
CA ALA A 40 12.59 14.80 -8.61
C ALA A 40 11.90 15.80 -7.67
N ALA A 41 12.63 16.80 -7.17
CA ALA A 41 12.05 17.82 -6.30
C ALA A 41 10.93 18.62 -7.00
N GLU A 42 11.06 18.84 -8.30
CA GLU A 42 10.06 19.51 -9.14
C GLU A 42 8.87 18.60 -9.48
N HIS A 43 9.02 17.29 -9.32
CA HIS A 43 8.03 16.26 -9.63
C HIS A 43 7.98 15.21 -8.51
N PRO A 44 7.38 15.55 -7.35
CA PRO A 44 7.36 14.63 -6.22
C PRO A 44 6.52 13.40 -6.54
N LEU A 45 7.04 12.24 -6.16
CA LEU A 45 6.40 10.93 -6.29
C LEU A 45 5.96 10.43 -4.91
N VAL A 46 4.69 10.04 -4.80
CA VAL A 46 4.17 9.31 -3.64
C VAL A 46 4.00 7.85 -4.04
N LEU A 47 4.70 6.96 -3.35
CA LEU A 47 4.58 5.52 -3.53
C LEU A 47 3.89 4.90 -2.31
N PHE A 48 2.66 4.41 -2.51
CA PHE A 48 1.90 3.69 -1.50
C PHE A 48 2.03 2.18 -1.73
N LEU A 49 2.55 1.46 -0.75
CA LEU A 49 2.73 0.01 -0.77
C LEU A 49 1.84 -0.62 0.30
N ASP A 50 0.91 -1.45 -0.14
CA ASP A 50 0.01 -2.19 0.74
C ASP A 50 0.50 -3.64 0.95
N ASP A 51 -0.03 -4.30 1.98
CA ASP A 51 0.26 -5.69 2.34
C ASP A 51 1.76 -6.03 2.47
N LEU A 52 2.57 -5.13 3.05
CA LEU A 52 4.02 -5.36 3.20
C LEU A 52 4.35 -6.60 4.06
N GLN A 53 3.41 -7.09 4.87
CA GLN A 53 3.57 -8.35 5.60
C GLN A 53 3.75 -9.56 4.67
N TRP A 54 3.32 -9.48 3.40
CA TRP A 54 3.46 -10.55 2.40
C TRP A 54 4.54 -10.28 1.35
N ALA A 55 5.30 -9.19 1.50
CA ALA A 55 6.38 -8.87 0.58
C ALA A 55 7.50 -9.92 0.64
N ASP A 56 7.96 -10.36 -0.53
CA ASP A 56 9.10 -11.26 -0.62
C ASP A 56 10.42 -10.55 -0.32
N GLN A 57 11.47 -11.33 -0.11
CA GLN A 57 12.77 -10.78 0.26
C GLN A 57 13.35 -9.83 -0.80
N PRO A 58 13.33 -10.13 -2.11
CA PRO A 58 13.77 -9.18 -3.14
C PRO A 58 13.02 -7.84 -3.12
N SER A 59 11.70 -7.85 -2.87
CA SER A 59 10.90 -6.62 -2.77
C SER A 59 11.32 -5.79 -1.56
N LEU A 60 11.54 -6.42 -0.40
CA LEU A 60 12.01 -5.73 0.81
C LEU A 60 13.44 -5.19 0.64
N GLU A 61 14.32 -5.91 -0.06
CA GLU A 61 15.66 -5.43 -0.41
C GLU A 61 15.61 -4.21 -1.35
N PHE A 62 14.67 -4.18 -2.29
CA PHE A 62 14.44 -3.02 -3.14
C PHE A 62 13.94 -1.81 -2.35
N ILE A 63 12.98 -2.00 -1.44
CA ILE A 63 12.50 -0.93 -0.56
C ILE A 63 13.65 -0.40 0.32
N GLY A 64 14.46 -1.29 0.89
CA GLY A 64 15.65 -0.91 1.64
C GLY A 64 16.62 -0.07 0.81
N ALA A 65 16.90 -0.49 -0.42
CA ALA A 65 17.76 0.27 -1.32
C ALA A 65 17.19 1.67 -1.63
N LEU A 66 15.88 1.82 -1.80
CA LEU A 66 15.27 3.15 -1.98
C LEU A 66 15.44 4.05 -0.74
N LEU A 67 15.38 3.47 0.47
CA LEU A 67 15.50 4.23 1.71
C LEU A 67 16.93 4.65 2.04
N GLU A 68 17.93 3.97 1.47
CA GLU A 68 19.36 4.29 1.63
C GLU A 68 19.86 5.36 0.64
N GLU A 69 19.06 5.69 -0.39
CA GLU A 69 19.45 6.61 -1.45
C GLU A 69 19.28 8.08 -1.02
N SER A 70 20.40 8.76 -0.76
CA SER A 70 20.42 10.15 -0.31
C SER A 70 19.90 11.17 -1.32
N ASP A 71 19.91 10.83 -2.61
CA ASP A 71 19.55 11.75 -3.70
C ASP A 71 18.06 11.70 -4.08
N LEU A 72 17.24 10.90 -3.38
CA LEU A 72 15.79 10.77 -3.60
C LEU A 72 14.98 11.86 -2.86
N ASN A 73 15.21 13.11 -3.22
CA ASN A 73 14.59 14.26 -2.55
C ASN A 73 13.10 14.49 -2.90
N GLY A 74 12.59 13.82 -3.93
CA GLY A 74 11.19 13.92 -4.37
C GLY A 74 10.33 12.71 -4.02
N LEU A 75 10.81 11.75 -3.21
CA LEU A 75 10.06 10.52 -2.93
C LEU A 75 9.42 10.54 -1.54
N MET A 76 8.12 10.30 -1.46
CA MET A 76 7.42 9.93 -0.24
C MET A 76 6.97 8.47 -0.32
N LEU A 77 7.50 7.63 0.57
CA LEU A 77 7.11 6.23 0.69
C LEU A 77 6.09 6.07 1.83
N ILE A 78 4.95 5.47 1.54
CA ILE A 78 3.95 5.06 2.53
C ILE A 78 3.81 3.54 2.47
N GLY A 79 4.03 2.88 3.61
CA GLY A 79 3.86 1.43 3.73
C GLY A 79 2.74 1.09 4.70
N ALA A 80 1.84 0.20 4.31
CA ALA A 80 0.84 -0.39 5.18
C ALA A 80 1.16 -1.87 5.43
N TYR A 81 0.98 -2.31 6.67
CA TYR A 81 1.11 -3.70 7.06
C TYR A 81 0.27 -4.04 8.28
N ARG A 82 -0.03 -5.32 8.44
CA ARG A 82 -0.74 -5.86 9.61
C ARG A 82 0.25 -6.27 10.68
N ASP A 83 0.25 -5.58 11.81
CA ASP A 83 1.22 -5.80 12.90
C ASP A 83 1.08 -7.17 13.59
N ASN A 84 -0.11 -7.75 13.57
CA ASN A 84 -0.37 -9.10 14.07
C ASN A 84 0.15 -10.23 13.15
N GLU A 85 0.54 -9.93 11.92
CA GLU A 85 1.11 -10.91 10.96
C GLU A 85 2.65 -10.82 10.85
N VAL A 86 3.29 -9.87 11.55
CA VAL A 86 4.75 -9.67 11.52
C VAL A 86 5.37 -9.75 12.90
N ASP A 87 6.03 -10.88 13.18
CA ASP A 87 6.79 -11.05 14.40
C ASP A 87 8.15 -10.33 14.37
N ALA A 88 8.89 -10.38 15.49
CA ALA A 88 10.20 -9.74 15.61
C ALA A 88 11.29 -10.32 14.69
N ALA A 89 11.09 -11.52 14.13
CA ALA A 89 11.99 -12.18 13.20
C ALA A 89 11.62 -11.92 11.73
N HIS A 90 10.43 -11.40 11.47
CA HIS A 90 9.92 -11.13 10.13
C HIS A 90 10.88 -10.22 9.32
N PRO A 91 11.14 -10.52 8.04
CA PRO A 91 12.04 -9.72 7.20
C PRO A 91 11.69 -8.21 7.17
N LEU A 92 10.40 -7.88 7.14
CA LEU A 92 9.92 -6.49 7.23
C LEU A 92 10.40 -5.80 8.53
N MET A 93 10.37 -6.48 9.68
CA MET A 93 10.84 -5.89 10.94
C MET A 93 12.35 -5.63 10.94
N ARG A 94 13.13 -6.44 10.22
CA ARG A 94 14.57 -6.20 10.04
C ARG A 94 14.83 -4.94 9.22
N LEU A 95 13.99 -4.66 8.21
CA LEU A 95 14.03 -3.45 7.42
C LEU A 95 13.62 -2.21 8.22
N LEU A 96 12.56 -2.30 9.04
CA LEU A 96 12.01 -1.15 9.78
C LEU A 96 12.77 -0.80 11.05
N ARG A 97 13.42 -1.77 11.73
CA ARG A 97 14.08 -1.57 13.03
C ARG A 97 15.21 -0.53 13.00
N PRO A 98 16.10 -0.47 11.99
CA PRO A 98 17.13 0.56 11.89
C PRO A 98 16.52 1.96 11.74
N LEU A 99 15.45 2.09 10.96
CA LEU A 99 14.79 3.35 10.65
C LEU A 99 14.15 4.01 11.88
N ARG A 100 13.76 3.21 12.88
CA ARG A 100 13.16 3.71 14.13
C ARG A 100 14.19 4.23 15.14
N GLN A 101 15.48 4.11 14.86
CA GLN A 101 16.55 4.54 15.77
C GLN A 101 17.08 5.92 15.35
N PRO A 102 17.03 6.95 16.23
CA PRO A 102 17.43 8.32 15.91
C PRO A 102 18.88 8.54 15.48
N THR A 103 19.72 7.50 15.51
CA THR A 103 21.19 7.60 15.33
C THR A 103 21.73 6.64 14.28
N ALA A 104 20.88 6.02 13.45
CA ALA A 104 21.36 5.16 12.37
C ALA A 104 22.11 6.00 11.31
N PRO A 105 23.38 5.69 11.00
CA PRO A 105 24.15 6.44 10.01
C PRO A 105 23.51 6.31 8.62
N GLY A 106 23.28 7.45 7.95
CA GLY A 106 22.76 7.48 6.57
C GLY A 106 21.24 7.45 6.43
N THR A 107 20.49 7.28 7.51
CA THR A 107 19.02 7.39 7.50
C THR A 107 18.62 8.78 7.98
N GLY A 108 17.70 9.44 7.26
CA GLY A 108 17.13 10.73 7.66
C GLY A 108 16.28 10.64 8.93
N GLU A 109 15.24 11.47 9.02
CA GLU A 109 14.30 11.37 10.15
C GLU A 109 13.61 9.99 10.19
N PRO A 110 13.32 9.46 11.40
CA PRO A 110 12.61 8.20 11.53
C PRO A 110 11.23 8.28 10.87
N PRO A 111 10.72 7.19 10.28
CA PRO A 111 9.43 7.19 9.62
C PRO A 111 8.32 7.46 10.63
N THR A 112 7.32 8.24 10.20
CA THR A 112 6.10 8.40 10.98
C THR A 112 5.33 7.08 10.95
N VAL A 113 5.03 6.53 12.14
CA VAL A 113 4.25 5.29 12.28
C VAL A 113 2.86 5.66 12.79
N LEU A 114 1.84 5.34 11.99
CA LEU A 114 0.45 5.49 12.37
C LEU A 114 -0.12 4.11 12.66
N HIS A 115 -0.47 3.87 13.92
CA HIS A 115 -1.21 2.67 14.31
C HIS A 115 -2.71 2.93 14.13
N LEU A 116 -3.40 2.04 13.43
CA LEU A 116 -4.83 2.14 13.16
C LEU A 116 -5.55 1.02 13.91
N ASP A 117 -6.18 1.39 15.02
CA ASP A 117 -7.01 0.50 15.81
C ASP A 117 -8.38 0.27 15.15
N ASN A 118 -9.09 -0.76 15.63
CA ASN A 118 -10.50 -0.94 15.32
C ASN A 118 -11.33 0.27 15.80
N LEU A 119 -12.44 0.55 15.11
CA LEU A 119 -13.34 1.65 15.42
C LEU A 119 -13.99 1.47 16.79
N THR A 120 -14.00 2.51 17.61
CA THR A 120 -14.79 2.51 18.84
C THR A 120 -16.29 2.61 18.53
N VAL A 121 -17.13 2.40 19.55
CA VAL A 121 -18.58 2.63 19.41
C VAL A 121 -18.87 4.08 19.01
N VAL A 122 -18.07 5.04 19.48
CA VAL A 122 -18.22 6.46 19.13
C VAL A 122 -17.89 6.66 17.65
N ASP A 123 -16.75 6.13 17.19
CA ASP A 123 -16.35 6.23 15.79
C ASP A 123 -17.37 5.56 14.86
N LEU A 124 -17.92 4.40 15.25
CA LEU A 124 -19.01 3.76 14.50
C LEU A 124 -20.30 4.58 14.51
N THR A 125 -20.61 5.26 15.61
CA THR A 125 -21.79 6.13 15.69
C THR A 125 -21.65 7.30 14.74
N ASP A 126 -20.48 7.94 14.70
CA ASP A 126 -20.18 9.06 13.82
C ASP A 126 -20.15 8.61 12.35
N LEU A 127 -19.48 7.49 12.05
CA LEU A 127 -19.48 6.88 10.72
C LEU A 127 -20.90 6.60 10.21
N LEU A 128 -21.75 5.98 11.04
CA LEU A 128 -23.14 5.70 10.68
C LEU A 128 -23.99 6.96 10.54
N SER A 129 -23.77 7.95 11.40
CA SER A 129 -24.47 9.23 11.35
C SER A 129 -24.22 9.91 10.00
N ASP A 130 -22.96 9.92 9.56
CA ASP A 130 -22.56 10.47 8.28
C ASP A 130 -23.07 9.64 7.10
N MET A 131 -22.92 8.31 7.15
CA MET A 131 -23.39 7.42 6.07
C MET A 131 -24.91 7.46 5.87
N LEU A 132 -25.68 7.51 6.97
CA LEU A 132 -27.14 7.46 6.96
C LEU A 132 -27.79 8.84 7.03
N HIS A 133 -27.00 9.92 7.07
CA HIS A 133 -27.47 11.31 7.21
C HIS A 133 -28.48 11.46 8.36
N THR A 134 -28.22 10.79 9.48
CA THR A 134 -29.15 10.66 10.60
C THR A 134 -28.42 11.04 11.90
N PRO A 135 -29.03 11.80 12.83
CA PRO A 135 -28.32 12.26 14.03
C PRO A 135 -27.72 11.10 14.85
N SER A 136 -26.54 11.32 15.44
CA SER A 136 -25.80 10.33 16.24
C SER A 136 -26.67 9.61 17.28
N GLY A 137 -27.57 10.32 17.97
CA GLY A 137 -28.47 9.73 18.96
C GLY A 137 -29.45 8.68 18.40
N ALA A 138 -29.84 8.79 17.13
CA ALA A 138 -30.73 7.82 16.48
C ALA A 138 -29.98 6.60 15.93
N VAL A 139 -28.70 6.74 15.57
CA VAL A 139 -27.87 5.62 15.07
C VAL A 139 -27.08 4.92 16.18
N GLN A 140 -26.99 5.49 17.38
CA GLN A 140 -26.26 4.92 18.52
C GLN A 140 -26.65 3.46 18.86
N PRO A 141 -27.95 3.07 18.88
CA PRO A 141 -28.31 1.68 19.14
C PRO A 141 -27.80 0.71 18.06
N LEU A 142 -27.80 1.17 16.79
CA LEU A 142 -27.26 0.40 15.68
C LEU A 142 -25.72 0.30 15.76
N ALA A 143 -25.04 1.40 16.10
CA ALA A 143 -23.60 1.41 16.32
C ALA A 143 -23.18 0.42 17.41
N ALA A 144 -23.89 0.41 18.54
CA ALA A 144 -23.63 -0.54 19.63
C ALA A 144 -23.87 -1.99 19.20
N ALA A 145 -24.94 -2.26 18.43
CA ALA A 145 -25.23 -3.59 17.92
C ALA A 145 -24.18 -4.06 16.90
N LEU A 146 -23.73 -3.19 15.99
CA LEU A 146 -22.65 -3.49 15.05
C LEU A 146 -21.33 -3.73 15.79
N TYR A 147 -20.98 -2.89 16.75
CA TYR A 147 -19.76 -3.06 17.54
C TYR A 147 -19.76 -4.39 18.28
N ALA A 148 -20.88 -4.80 18.89
CA ALA A 148 -21.00 -6.09 19.57
C ALA A 148 -20.83 -7.31 18.64
N LYS A 149 -20.98 -7.13 17.32
CA LYS A 149 -20.79 -8.19 16.31
C LYS A 149 -19.45 -8.15 15.60
N THR A 150 -18.82 -6.99 15.53
CA THR A 150 -17.67 -6.73 14.67
C THR A 150 -16.43 -6.28 15.44
N GLU A 151 -16.59 -5.98 16.74
CA GLU A 151 -15.54 -5.49 17.62
C GLU A 151 -14.82 -4.28 17.04
N GLY A 152 -15.55 -3.44 16.30
CA GLY A 152 -15.02 -2.23 15.66
C GLY A 152 -14.28 -2.46 14.35
N ASN A 153 -14.17 -3.70 13.87
CA ASN A 153 -13.55 -3.97 12.59
C ASN A 153 -14.38 -3.35 11.45
N ILE A 154 -13.84 -2.32 10.79
CA ILE A 154 -14.57 -1.53 9.80
C ILE A 154 -15.06 -2.36 8.60
N PHE A 155 -14.26 -3.34 8.15
CA PHE A 155 -14.65 -4.21 7.06
C PHE A 155 -15.89 -5.03 7.43
N PHE A 156 -15.87 -5.67 8.61
CA PHE A 156 -17.03 -6.41 9.09
C PHE A 156 -18.23 -5.51 9.39
N ALA A 157 -18.03 -4.31 9.92
CA ALA A 157 -19.11 -3.36 10.19
C ALA A 157 -19.85 -2.96 8.90
N VAL A 158 -19.10 -2.61 7.84
CA VAL A 158 -19.66 -2.25 6.53
C VAL A 158 -20.33 -3.45 5.88
N GLU A 159 -19.72 -4.63 5.90
CA GLU A 159 -20.33 -5.83 5.30
C GLU A 159 -21.59 -6.28 6.03
N TYR A 160 -21.60 -6.20 7.36
CA TYR A 160 -22.80 -6.50 8.14
C TYR A 160 -23.92 -5.50 7.83
N LEU A 161 -23.59 -4.20 7.71
CA LEU A 161 -24.55 -3.17 7.30
C LEU A 161 -25.09 -3.43 5.89
N ASN A 162 -24.22 -3.75 4.92
CA ASN A 162 -24.60 -4.09 3.54
C ASN A 162 -25.59 -5.29 3.50
N ALA A 163 -25.31 -6.33 4.30
CA ALA A 163 -26.19 -7.48 4.42
C ALA A 163 -27.58 -7.11 4.98
N LEU A 164 -27.64 -6.20 5.97
CA LEU A 164 -28.92 -5.76 6.56
C LEU A 164 -29.79 -4.95 5.57
N ILE A 165 -29.16 -4.15 4.71
CA ILE A 165 -29.87 -3.32 3.71
C ILE A 165 -30.19 -4.09 2.41
N GLY A 166 -29.88 -5.39 2.35
CA GLY A 166 -30.10 -6.22 1.17
C GLY A 166 -29.24 -5.81 -0.03
N LYS A 167 -28.13 -5.11 0.19
CA LYS A 167 -27.11 -4.92 -0.83
C LYS A 167 -26.26 -6.18 -0.88
N GLU A 168 -25.90 -6.61 -2.09
CA GLU A 168 -24.90 -7.67 -2.22
C GLU A 168 -23.60 -7.25 -1.51
N PRO A 169 -22.89 -8.19 -0.88
CA PRO A 169 -21.64 -7.90 -0.20
C PRO A 169 -20.69 -7.15 -1.13
N TYR A 170 -19.88 -6.25 -0.55
CA TYR A 170 -18.90 -5.51 -1.34
C TYR A 170 -17.98 -6.51 -2.03
N SER A 171 -18.08 -6.59 -3.36
CA SER A 171 -17.12 -7.31 -4.17
C SER A 171 -15.90 -6.38 -4.31
N PRO A 172 -14.75 -6.67 -3.67
CA PRO A 172 -13.54 -5.93 -3.96
C PRO A 172 -13.32 -6.04 -5.47
N MET A 173 -12.92 -4.94 -6.13
CA MET A 173 -12.79 -4.88 -7.58
C MET A 173 -12.26 -6.20 -8.14
N PRO A 174 -12.88 -6.76 -9.21
CA PRO A 174 -12.31 -7.94 -9.83
C PRO A 174 -10.86 -7.62 -10.11
N LYS A 175 -9.92 -8.43 -9.57
CA LYS A 175 -8.52 -8.37 -9.98
C LYS A 175 -8.57 -8.31 -11.49
N ALA A 176 -8.02 -7.24 -12.07
CA ALA A 176 -8.00 -7.09 -13.51
C ALA A 176 -7.53 -8.43 -14.07
N ASP A 177 -8.41 -9.11 -14.80
CA ASP A 177 -8.04 -10.31 -15.52
C ASP A 177 -6.88 -9.86 -16.41
N CYS A 178 -5.66 -10.26 -16.06
CA CYS A 178 -4.50 -10.21 -16.94
C CYS A 178 -4.70 -11.30 -18.01
N GLY A 179 -5.80 -11.18 -18.75
CA GLY A 179 -6.19 -11.98 -19.88
C GLY A 179 -6.32 -11.04 -21.07
N ALA A 180 -5.37 -11.18 -22.00
CA ALA A 180 -5.23 -10.42 -23.23
C ALA A 180 -6.57 -9.94 -23.84
N GLY A 181 -6.78 -8.63 -23.88
CA GLY A 181 -7.96 -8.04 -24.52
C GLY A 181 -8.07 -6.55 -24.24
N THR A 182 -7.45 -5.75 -25.09
CA THR A 182 -7.56 -4.29 -25.14
C THR A 182 -9.02 -3.83 -25.10
N ARG A 183 -9.49 -3.38 -23.92
CA ARG A 183 -10.68 -2.53 -23.81
C ARG A 183 -10.28 -1.16 -23.30
N ARG A 184 -10.41 -0.16 -24.19
CA ARG A 184 -10.32 1.26 -23.86
C ARG A 184 -11.31 1.59 -22.75
N LEU A 185 -10.79 2.05 -21.62
CA LEU A 185 -11.58 2.72 -20.58
C LEU A 185 -11.96 4.11 -21.11
N SER A 186 -13.19 4.25 -21.59
CA SER A 186 -13.82 5.56 -21.81
C SER A 186 -14.42 6.04 -20.48
N TRP A 187 -13.93 7.16 -19.96
CA TRP A 187 -14.53 7.86 -18.82
C TRP A 187 -15.82 8.57 -19.26
N PRO A 188 -16.94 8.46 -18.53
CA PRO A 188 -18.12 9.28 -18.79
C PRO A 188 -17.91 10.67 -18.17
N GLY A 189 -17.73 11.66 -19.03
CA GLY A 189 -18.13 13.06 -18.81
C GLY A 189 -17.41 13.85 -17.71
N ARG A 190 -16.45 14.66 -18.12
CA ARG A 190 -16.62 16.12 -18.12
C ARG A 190 -15.71 16.77 -19.16
#